data_AF-A0A158JWJ1-F1
#
_entry.id   AF-A0A158JWJ1-F1
#
_cell.length_a   1.000
_cell.length_b   1.000
_cell.length_c   1.000
_cell.angle_alpha   90.00
_cell.angle_beta   90.00
_cell.angle_gamma   90.00
#
_symmetry.space_group_name_H-M   'P 1'
#
loop_
_entity.id
_entity.type
_entity.pdbx_description
1 polymer ?
#
loop_
_entity_poly.entity_id
_entity_poly.type
_entity_poly.pdbx_seq_one_letter_code
_entity_poly.pdbx_strand_id
1 'polypeptide(L)'
;MIDEAYAHYAIIANEGTTHLATFRAIDKKYPHKQPGDVLHDLVASDPGYEGKWFAAAKDAGLFELAASLARQSPTDPRTLTRAARDLGESQADFAMSCGLSALHWMAADYGYDITRVNVLDAYAAIARAGETLGIATAEINARIRARLGNLGTDRSMVAKALAHHLR
;
A
#
# COMPACT_ATOMS: atom_id res chain seq x y z
N MET A 1 -11.71 -32.56 6.96
CA MET A 1 -11.53 -32.22 8.40
C MET A 1 -10.73 -30.95 8.64
N ILE A 2 -9.42 -30.82 8.32
CA ILE A 2 -8.69 -29.54 8.55
C ILE A 2 -8.99 -28.48 7.48
N ASP A 3 -9.01 -28.85 6.19
CA ASP A 3 -9.32 -27.89 5.11
C ASP A 3 -10.77 -27.42 5.13
N GLU A 4 -11.68 -28.29 5.54
CA GLU A 4 -13.11 -27.96 5.74
C GLU A 4 -13.30 -27.00 6.91
N ALA A 5 -12.58 -27.22 8.02
CA ALA A 5 -12.57 -26.28 9.14
C ALA A 5 -11.97 -24.92 8.75
N TYR A 6 -10.96 -24.91 7.88
CA TYR A 6 -10.41 -23.68 7.33
C TYR A 6 -11.46 -22.94 6.48
N ALA A 7 -12.04 -23.60 5.48
CA ALA A 7 -12.98 -23.01 4.54
C ALA A 7 -14.22 -22.42 5.22
N HIS A 8 -14.72 -23.07 6.28
CA HIS A 8 -15.96 -22.65 6.94
C HIS A 8 -15.75 -21.71 8.14
N TYR A 9 -14.58 -21.73 8.81
CA TYR A 9 -14.43 -21.06 10.10
C TYR A 9 -13.14 -20.26 10.30
N ALA A 10 -12.15 -20.32 9.40
CA ALA A 10 -10.85 -19.70 9.64
C ALA A 10 -10.93 -18.18 9.86
N ILE A 11 -11.78 -17.47 9.13
CA ILE A 11 -11.83 -16.01 9.19
C ILE A 11 -12.52 -15.54 10.49
N ILE A 12 -13.74 -16.02 10.74
CA ILE A 12 -14.54 -15.64 11.91
C ILE A 12 -13.86 -16.06 13.22
N ALA A 13 -13.24 -17.25 13.27
CA ALA A 13 -12.67 -17.77 14.50
C ALA A 13 -11.31 -17.16 14.88
N ASN A 14 -10.69 -16.38 13.99
CA ASN A 14 -9.34 -15.85 14.20
C ASN A 14 -9.26 -14.33 13.92
N GLU A 15 -10.40 -13.62 13.91
CA GLU A 15 -10.42 -12.17 13.76
C GLU A 15 -9.64 -11.50 14.90
N GLY A 16 -8.60 -10.74 14.54
CA GLY A 16 -7.75 -10.01 15.46
C GLY A 16 -8.10 -8.52 15.50
N THR A 17 -7.41 -7.78 16.38
CA THR A 17 -7.57 -6.32 16.50
C THR A 17 -7.10 -5.54 15.25
N THR A 18 -6.37 -6.20 14.35
CA THR A 18 -5.92 -5.66 13.05
C THR A 18 -5.92 -6.76 12.00
N HIS A 19 -5.96 -6.38 10.72
CA HIS A 19 -5.93 -7.33 9.59
C HIS A 19 -4.63 -8.14 9.56
N LEU A 20 -3.50 -7.52 9.92
CA LEU A 20 -2.22 -8.23 10.08
C LEU A 20 -2.29 -9.27 11.21
N ALA A 21 -2.94 -8.95 12.32
CA ALA A 21 -3.11 -9.91 13.43
C ALA A 21 -4.02 -11.08 13.03
N THR A 22 -5.13 -10.82 12.32
CA THR A 22 -6.00 -11.85 11.76
C THR A 22 -5.21 -12.79 10.83
N PHE A 23 -4.47 -12.22 9.87
CA PHE A 23 -3.65 -13.00 8.94
C PHE A 23 -2.63 -13.88 9.68
N ARG A 24 -1.84 -13.31 10.59
CA ARG A 24 -0.84 -14.07 11.36
C ARG A 24 -1.44 -15.16 12.22
N ALA A 25 -2.63 -14.95 12.78
CA ALA A 25 -3.33 -15.97 13.57
C ALA A 25 -3.74 -17.16 12.69
N ILE A 26 -4.25 -16.89 11.48
CA ILE A 26 -4.65 -17.91 10.52
C ILE A 26 -3.42 -18.64 9.96
N ASP A 27 -2.40 -17.91 9.52
CA ASP A 27 -1.15 -18.46 8.98
C ASP A 27 -0.46 -19.40 10.00
N LYS A 28 -0.41 -18.99 11.28
CA LYS A 28 0.09 -19.83 12.37
C LYS A 28 -0.76 -21.07 12.61
N LYS A 29 -2.09 -20.96 12.51
CA LYS A 29 -3.03 -22.06 12.79
C LYS A 29 -3.09 -23.08 11.65
N TYR A 30 -2.82 -22.64 10.42
CA TYR A 30 -2.89 -23.45 9.21
C TYR A 30 -1.56 -23.36 8.42
N PRO A 31 -0.43 -23.83 9.00
CA PRO A 31 0.91 -23.67 8.41
C PRO A 31 1.12 -24.47 7.10
N HIS A 32 0.17 -25.33 6.74
CA HIS A 32 0.18 -26.08 5.47
C HIS A 32 -0.44 -25.30 4.30
N LYS A 33 -1.11 -24.17 4.56
CA LYS A 33 -1.63 -23.26 3.53
C LYS A 33 -0.53 -22.31 3.08
N GLN A 34 -0.54 -21.95 1.80
CA GLN A 34 0.37 -20.90 1.33
C GLN A 34 -0.13 -19.53 1.81
N PRO A 35 0.74 -18.64 2.31
CA PRO A 35 0.38 -17.30 2.74
C PRO A 35 -0.44 -16.52 1.70
N GLY A 36 -0.13 -16.71 0.40
CA GLY A 36 -0.84 -16.08 -0.70
C GLY A 36 -2.30 -16.55 -0.83
N ASP A 37 -2.55 -17.85 -0.64
CA ASP A 37 -3.91 -18.40 -0.67
C ASP A 37 -4.73 -17.87 0.52
N VAL A 38 -4.11 -17.83 1.70
CA VAL A 38 -4.74 -17.28 2.91
C VAL A 38 -5.12 -15.82 2.71
N LEU A 39 -4.22 -15.01 2.16
CA LEU A 39 -4.50 -13.61 1.88
C LEU A 39 -5.56 -13.42 0.81
N HIS A 40 -5.57 -14.24 -0.24
CA HIS A 40 -6.62 -14.20 -1.25
C HIS A 40 -8.01 -14.43 -0.62
N ASP A 41 -8.15 -15.45 0.23
CA ASP A 41 -9.41 -15.75 0.90
C ASP A 41 -9.84 -14.62 1.84
N LEU A 42 -8.90 -14.05 2.59
CA LEU A 42 -9.15 -12.91 3.48
C LEU A 42 -9.60 -11.66 2.73
N VAL A 43 -8.94 -11.33 1.61
CA VAL A 43 -9.33 -10.20 0.75
C VAL A 43 -10.71 -10.42 0.14
N ALA A 44 -10.99 -11.63 -0.35
CA ALA A 44 -12.29 -11.98 -0.92
C ALA A 44 -13.43 -11.90 0.11
N SER A 45 -13.13 -12.04 1.40
CA SER A 45 -14.11 -11.96 2.48
C SER A 45 -14.50 -10.53 2.92
N ASP A 46 -13.71 -9.51 2.54
CA ASP A 46 -13.98 -8.10 2.86
C ASP A 46 -13.89 -7.19 1.61
N PRO A 47 -14.78 -7.35 0.60
CA PRO A 47 -14.74 -6.56 -0.63
C PRO A 47 -14.87 -5.06 -0.36
N GLY A 48 -14.06 -4.24 -1.04
CA GLY A 48 -14.00 -2.79 -0.87
C GLY A 48 -13.04 -2.31 0.23
N TYR A 49 -12.41 -3.24 0.96
CA TYR A 49 -11.45 -2.96 2.03
C TYR A 49 -10.10 -3.67 1.83
N GLU A 50 -9.80 -4.07 0.60
CA GLU A 50 -8.55 -4.71 0.14
C GLU A 50 -7.29 -4.04 0.73
N GLY A 51 -7.23 -2.70 0.73
CA GLY A 51 -6.11 -1.91 1.24
C GLY A 51 -5.82 -2.11 2.73
N LYS A 52 -6.77 -2.62 3.53
CA LYS A 52 -6.52 -2.99 4.93
C LYS A 52 -5.61 -4.22 5.05
N TRP A 53 -5.57 -5.08 4.03
CA TRP A 53 -4.71 -6.27 3.97
C TRP A 53 -3.28 -5.97 3.48
N PHE A 54 -2.97 -4.72 3.10
CA PHE A 54 -1.64 -4.30 2.64
C PHE A 54 -0.52 -4.75 3.59
N ALA A 55 -0.68 -4.47 4.89
CA ALA A 55 0.35 -4.78 5.88
C ALA A 55 0.61 -6.28 5.99
N ALA A 56 -0.43 -7.10 5.87
CA ALA A 56 -0.35 -8.56 5.89
C ALA A 56 0.37 -9.10 4.65
N ALA A 57 0.00 -8.63 3.45
CA ALA A 57 0.70 -9.01 2.22
C ALA A 57 2.17 -8.61 2.22
N LYS A 58 2.49 -7.41 2.72
CA LYS A 58 3.88 -6.94 2.87
C LYS A 58 4.67 -7.79 3.88
N ASP A 59 4.06 -8.15 5.00
CA ASP A 59 4.69 -8.98 6.04
C ASP A 59 5.01 -10.39 5.52
N ALA A 60 4.14 -10.93 4.67
CA ALA A 60 4.33 -12.22 3.99
C ALA A 60 5.33 -12.17 2.82
N GLY A 61 5.92 -11.00 2.51
CA GLY A 61 6.84 -10.83 1.37
C GLY A 61 6.15 -10.81 0.00
N LEU A 62 4.83 -10.72 -0.05
CA LEU A 62 4.03 -10.69 -1.28
C LEU A 62 3.90 -9.25 -1.80
N PHE A 63 5.03 -8.66 -2.22
CA PHE A 63 5.11 -7.24 -2.56
C PHE A 63 4.20 -6.83 -3.73
N GLU A 64 4.12 -7.64 -4.79
CA GLU A 64 3.21 -7.37 -5.91
C GLU A 64 1.75 -7.34 -5.47
N LEU A 65 1.34 -8.32 -4.64
CA LEU A 65 0.00 -8.36 -4.06
C LEU A 65 -0.24 -7.13 -3.18
N ALA A 66 0.69 -6.81 -2.26
CA ALA A 66 0.59 -5.64 -1.39
C ALA A 66 0.43 -4.34 -2.20
N ALA A 67 1.24 -4.12 -3.22
CA ALA A 67 1.11 -2.97 -4.11
C ALA A 67 -0.25 -2.95 -4.84
N SER A 68 -0.77 -4.12 -5.24
CA SER A 68 -2.07 -4.21 -5.89
C SER A 68 -3.22 -3.84 -4.94
N LEU A 69 -3.18 -4.28 -3.68
CA LEU A 69 -4.19 -3.97 -2.66
C LEU A 69 -4.22 -2.46 -2.36
N ALA A 70 -3.05 -1.87 -2.18
CA ALA A 70 -2.91 -0.42 -1.95
C ALA A 70 -3.37 0.43 -3.14
N ARG A 71 -3.44 -0.11 -4.36
CA ARG A 71 -4.00 0.59 -5.52
C ARG A 71 -5.52 0.45 -5.62
N GLN A 72 -6.08 -0.63 -5.07
CA GLN A 72 -7.50 -0.97 -5.23
C GLN A 72 -8.38 -0.25 -4.21
N SER A 73 -7.95 -0.14 -2.95
CA SER A 73 -8.69 0.59 -1.93
C SER A 73 -7.76 1.22 -0.89
N PRO A 74 -8.29 2.14 -0.04
CA PRO A 74 -7.46 2.97 0.82
C PRO A 74 -6.59 2.16 1.79
N THR A 75 -5.29 2.47 1.80
CA THR A 75 -4.34 2.14 2.86
C THR A 75 -3.86 3.46 3.47
N ASP A 76 -3.66 3.51 4.79
CA ASP A 76 -3.14 4.71 5.45
C ASP A 76 -1.89 5.26 4.73
N PRO A 77 -1.91 6.52 4.25
CA PRO A 77 -0.82 7.04 3.44
C PRO A 77 0.52 7.09 4.16
N ARG A 78 0.55 7.26 5.48
CA ARG A 78 1.80 7.25 6.26
C ARG A 78 2.40 5.85 6.31
N THR A 79 1.56 4.82 6.38
CA THR A 79 1.97 3.42 6.29
C THR A 79 2.59 3.10 4.92
N LEU A 80 1.99 3.59 3.83
CA LEU A 80 2.54 3.46 2.48
C LEU A 80 3.87 4.20 2.31
N THR A 81 3.96 5.45 2.78
CA THR A 81 5.21 6.23 2.74
C THR A 81 6.32 5.57 3.53
N ARG A 82 6.00 5.01 4.71
CA ARG A 82 6.96 4.24 5.50
C ARG A 82 7.44 3.00 4.76
N ALA A 83 6.53 2.23 4.16
CA ALA A 83 6.91 1.07 3.36
C ALA A 83 7.81 1.44 2.17
N ALA A 84 7.50 2.53 1.47
CA ALA A 84 8.33 3.04 0.37
C ALA A 84 9.74 3.45 0.83
N ARG A 85 9.84 4.08 2.01
CA ARG A 85 11.13 4.45 2.60
C ARG A 85 11.95 3.24 3.02
N ASP A 86 11.32 2.32 3.76
CA ASP A 86 12.00 1.19 4.39
C ASP A 86 12.46 0.15 3.35
N LEU A 87 11.84 0.11 2.17
CA LEU A 87 12.10 -0.87 1.11
C LEU A 87 12.61 -0.26 -0.20
N GLY A 88 12.99 1.03 -0.19
CA GLY A 88 13.40 1.76 -1.39
C GLY A 88 14.65 1.19 -2.08
N GLU A 89 15.58 0.62 -1.32
CA GLU A 89 16.81 0.04 -1.85
C GLU A 89 16.65 -1.43 -2.28
N SER A 90 15.91 -2.22 -1.48
CA SER A 90 15.82 -3.67 -1.65
C SER A 90 14.62 -4.11 -2.51
N GLN A 91 13.58 -3.28 -2.62
CA GLN A 91 12.36 -3.54 -3.39
C GLN A 91 11.87 -2.25 -4.05
N ALA A 92 12.69 -1.65 -4.91
CA ALA A 92 12.47 -0.31 -5.45
C ALA A 92 11.15 -0.17 -6.26
N ASP A 93 10.76 -1.18 -7.05
CA ASP A 93 9.47 -1.17 -7.77
C ASP A 93 8.26 -1.15 -6.83
N PHE A 94 8.32 -1.94 -5.75
CA PHE A 94 7.31 -1.96 -4.70
C PHE A 94 7.27 -0.61 -3.96
N ALA A 95 8.43 -0.06 -3.64
CA ALA A 95 8.54 1.22 -2.95
C ALA A 95 7.97 2.37 -3.78
N MET A 96 8.30 2.42 -5.08
CA MET A 96 7.71 3.35 -6.05
C MET A 96 6.18 3.23 -6.06
N SER A 97 5.65 2.01 -6.13
CA SER A 97 4.20 1.75 -6.11
C SER A 97 3.53 2.22 -4.80
N CYS A 98 4.17 1.98 -3.65
CA CYS A 98 3.69 2.45 -2.35
C CYS A 98 3.65 3.98 -2.27
N GLY A 99 4.74 4.65 -2.68
CA GLY A 99 4.82 6.10 -2.64
C GLY A 99 3.79 6.77 -3.56
N LEU A 100 3.61 6.25 -4.78
CA LEU A 100 2.58 6.74 -5.71
C LEU A 100 1.17 6.55 -5.15
N SER A 101 0.91 5.41 -4.51
CA SER A 101 -0.39 5.14 -3.85
C SER A 101 -0.60 6.05 -2.64
N ALA A 102 0.46 6.36 -1.88
CA ALA A 102 0.39 7.30 -0.76
C ALA A 102 -0.03 8.70 -1.24
N LEU A 103 0.62 9.23 -2.27
CA LEU A 103 0.25 10.53 -2.86
C LEU A 103 -1.19 10.52 -3.41
N HIS A 104 -1.59 9.44 -4.06
CA HIS A 104 -2.96 9.27 -4.57
C HIS A 104 -3.99 9.35 -3.43
N TRP A 105 -3.81 8.56 -2.36
CA TRP A 105 -4.74 8.55 -1.24
C TRP A 105 -4.76 9.86 -0.45
N MET A 106 -3.60 10.51 -0.25
CA MET A 106 -3.55 11.86 0.33
C MET A 106 -4.31 12.88 -0.53
N ALA A 107 -4.25 12.77 -1.86
CA ALA A 107 -4.97 13.66 -2.77
C ALA A 107 -6.48 13.35 -2.82
N ALA A 108 -6.87 12.12 -2.48
CA ALA A 108 -8.26 11.69 -2.33
C ALA A 108 -8.79 11.88 -0.88
N ASP A 109 -8.16 12.74 -0.09
CA ASP A 109 -8.54 13.09 1.29
C ASP A 109 -8.56 11.92 2.29
N TYR A 110 -7.76 10.87 2.04
CA TYR A 110 -7.54 9.78 3.00
C TYR A 110 -6.33 10.04 3.89
N GLY A 111 -6.40 9.47 5.11
CA GLY A 111 -5.37 9.56 6.13
C GLY A 111 -5.70 10.59 7.21
N TYR A 112 -5.28 10.30 8.44
CA TYR A 112 -5.53 11.17 9.59
C TYR A 112 -4.40 12.20 9.76
N ASP A 113 -4.77 13.47 9.98
CA ASP A 113 -3.85 14.60 10.15
C ASP A 113 -2.74 14.69 9.09
N ILE A 114 -3.06 14.46 7.82
CA ILE A 114 -2.07 14.56 6.75
C ILE A 114 -1.63 16.01 6.57
N THR A 115 -0.32 16.24 6.69
CA THR A 115 0.33 17.55 6.55
C THR A 115 1.16 17.64 5.28
N ARG A 116 1.64 18.86 4.97
CA ARG A 116 2.62 19.09 3.89
C ARG A 116 3.88 18.24 4.04
N VAL A 117 4.33 17.99 5.27
CA VAL A 117 5.52 17.15 5.51
C VAL A 117 5.27 15.71 5.04
N ASN A 118 4.07 15.17 5.26
CA ASN A 118 3.73 13.82 4.81
C ASN A 118 3.78 13.68 3.28
N VAL A 119 3.36 14.73 2.55
CA VAL A 119 3.44 14.75 1.08
C VAL A 119 4.88 14.78 0.59
N LEU A 120 5.72 15.61 1.20
CA LEU A 120 7.14 15.71 0.84
C LEU A 120 7.89 14.43 1.17
N ASP A 121 7.58 13.78 2.29
CA ASP A 121 8.14 12.48 2.66
C ASP A 121 7.80 11.40 1.63
N ALA A 122 6.56 11.38 1.14
CA ALA A 122 6.12 10.46 0.09
C ALA A 122 6.89 10.73 -1.23
N TYR A 123 6.98 11.99 -1.64
CA TYR A 123 7.76 12.39 -2.82
C TYR A 123 9.23 11.96 -2.70
N ALA A 124 9.88 12.21 -1.56
CA ALA A 124 11.26 11.83 -1.33
C ALA A 124 11.48 10.31 -1.33
N ALA A 125 10.50 9.53 -0.87
CA ALA A 125 10.54 8.06 -0.96
C ALA A 125 10.42 7.59 -2.42
N ILE A 126 9.53 8.20 -3.21
CA ILE A 126 9.39 7.93 -4.65
C ILE A 126 10.68 8.27 -5.40
N ALA A 127 11.26 9.44 -5.14
CA ALA A 127 12.48 9.89 -5.79
C ALA A 127 13.64 8.91 -5.55
N ARG A 128 13.85 8.49 -4.29
CA ARG A 128 14.86 7.48 -3.94
C ARG A 128 14.63 6.14 -4.62
N ALA A 129 13.39 5.64 -4.61
CA ALA A 129 13.06 4.40 -5.31
C ALA A 129 13.34 4.52 -6.82
N GLY A 130 13.02 5.68 -7.42
CA GLY A 130 13.31 5.94 -8.83
C GLY A 130 14.81 6.04 -9.13
N GLU A 131 15.60 6.63 -8.24
CA GLU A 131 17.07 6.63 -8.32
C GLU A 131 17.63 5.20 -8.33
N THR A 132 17.15 4.34 -7.43
CA THR A 132 17.53 2.91 -7.39
C THR A 132 17.16 2.18 -8.69
N LEU A 133 16.04 2.55 -9.32
CA LEU A 133 15.59 1.99 -10.60
C LEU A 133 16.26 2.64 -11.83
N GLY A 134 17.12 3.65 -11.66
CA GLY A 134 17.72 4.40 -12.77
C GLY A 134 16.71 5.23 -13.58
N ILE A 135 15.58 5.59 -12.98
CA ILE A 135 14.52 6.37 -13.61
C ILE A 135 14.84 7.86 -13.45
N ALA A 136 14.85 8.60 -14.56
CA ALA A 136 15.07 10.04 -14.54
C ALA A 136 13.98 10.77 -13.73
N THR A 137 14.36 11.80 -12.98
CA THR A 137 13.42 12.60 -12.16
C THR A 137 12.25 13.16 -12.99
N ALA A 138 12.49 13.53 -14.25
CA ALA A 138 11.43 14.01 -15.14
C ALA A 138 10.34 12.94 -15.40
N GLU A 139 10.74 11.69 -15.56
CA GLU A 139 9.83 10.54 -15.74
C GLU A 139 9.10 10.21 -14.43
N ILE A 140 9.78 10.27 -13.29
CA ILE A 140 9.14 10.15 -11.96
C ILE A 140 8.04 11.21 -11.81
N ASN A 141 8.37 12.47 -12.11
CA ASN A 141 7.42 13.58 -12.03
C ASN A 141 6.25 13.41 -13.01
N ALA A 142 6.48 12.89 -14.21
CA ALA A 142 5.42 12.56 -15.15
C ALA A 142 4.46 11.49 -14.59
N ARG A 143 4.98 10.43 -13.97
CA ARG A 143 4.17 9.40 -13.30
C ARG A 143 3.34 9.95 -12.15
N ILE A 144 3.94 10.81 -11.31
CA ILE A 144 3.21 11.49 -10.22
C ILE A 144 2.08 12.35 -10.78
N ARG A 145 2.35 13.18 -11.80
CA ARG A 145 1.32 14.01 -12.45
C ARG A 145 0.19 13.15 -13.02
N ALA A 146 0.50 12.06 -13.73
CA ALA A 146 -0.51 11.16 -14.28
C ALA A 146 -1.38 10.54 -13.18
N ARG A 147 -0.79 10.14 -12.05
CA ARG A 147 -1.52 9.56 -10.92
C ARG A 147 -2.46 10.56 -10.23
N LEU A 148 -2.05 11.82 -10.13
CA LEU A 148 -2.82 12.91 -9.50
C LEU A 148 -3.86 13.54 -10.44
N GLY A 149 -3.58 13.59 -11.75
CA GLY A 149 -4.47 14.19 -12.75
C GLY A 149 -5.83 13.49 -12.84
N ASN A 150 -5.87 12.19 -12.54
CA ASN A 150 -7.11 11.40 -12.52
C ASN A 150 -8.08 11.79 -11.38
N LEU A 151 -7.64 12.63 -10.42
CA LEU A 151 -8.46 13.06 -9.27
C LEU A 151 -9.04 14.47 -9.43
N GLY A 152 -8.78 15.18 -10.54
CA GLY A 152 -9.31 16.54 -10.77
C GLY A 152 -8.79 17.62 -9.79
N THR A 153 -7.70 17.33 -9.08
CA THR A 153 -7.26 18.04 -7.86
C THR A 153 -6.30 19.21 -8.11
N ASP A 154 -6.72 20.22 -8.87
CA ASP A 154 -5.90 21.42 -9.12
C ASP A 154 -5.78 22.34 -7.87
N ARG A 155 -6.52 22.02 -6.79
CA ARG A 155 -6.51 22.77 -5.51
C ARG A 155 -6.12 21.97 -4.27
N SER A 156 -5.72 20.70 -4.41
CA SER A 156 -5.38 19.86 -3.25
C SER A 156 -4.10 20.32 -2.53
N MET A 157 -3.99 20.00 -1.25
CA MET A 157 -2.76 20.24 -0.47
C MET A 157 -1.56 19.52 -1.10
N VAL A 158 -1.78 18.34 -1.69
CA VAL A 158 -0.77 17.58 -2.43
C VAL A 158 -0.24 18.37 -3.62
N ALA A 159 -1.13 18.92 -4.47
CA ALA A 159 -0.73 19.71 -5.63
C ALA A 159 0.10 20.94 -5.21
N LYS A 160 -0.35 21.67 -4.17
CA LYS A 160 0.37 22.84 -3.63
C LYS A 160 1.74 22.47 -3.05
N ALA A 161 1.83 21.35 -2.33
CA ALA A 161 3.07 20.89 -1.72
C ALA A 161 4.12 20.53 -2.79
N LEU A 162 3.69 19.97 -3.92
CA LEU A 162 4.55 19.47 -5.00
C LEU A 162 4.79 20.47 -6.14
N ALA A 163 4.18 21.66 -6.11
CA ALA A 163 4.23 22.65 -7.20
C ALA A 163 5.64 23.11 -7.61
N HIS A 164 6.65 23.00 -6.73
CA HIS A 164 8.05 23.31 -7.06
C HIS A 164 8.83 22.12 -7.61
N HIS A 165 8.39 20.90 -7.30
CA HIS A 165 9.03 19.66 -7.72
C HIS A 165 8.52 19.20 -9.08
N LEU A 166 7.23 19.42 -9.36
CA LEU A 166 6.55 19.01 -10.59
C LEU A 166 6.53 20.12 -11.65
N ARG A 167 7.56 20.97 -11.72
CA ARG A 167 7.72 21.94 -12.83
C ARG A 167 8.34 21.30 -14.06
#